data_AF-A0ABD3FKT8-F1
#
_entry.id   AF-A0ABD3FKT8-F1
#
_cell.length_a   1.000
_cell.length_b   1.000
_cell.length_c   1.000
_cell.angle_alpha   90.00
_cell.angle_beta   90.00
_cell.angle_gamma   90.00
#
_symmetry.space_group_name_H-M   'P 1'
#
loop_
_entity.id
_entity.type
_entity.pdbx_description
1 polymer ?
#
loop_
_entity_poly.entity_id
_entity_poly.type
_entity_poly.pdbx_seq_one_letter_code
_entity_poly.pdbx_strand_id
1 'polypeptide(L)'
;MEASKRPVLLLIGGVALSSLGALPLLEVGYAVRQASASPEKMQILLGLTVLDKSAITLSALLAALGGALLALHWVELPLNAAVKSAKLLSTALAVAALADAALLTSVASHRGPDTPWKADLYADHEGLYEQQVNDVFCHAKGLQVCELGSVAEARQIFPLENWPVDSDRAPGRRIATSCEGFKDNVQLWDYQSKMELCRLCGNITTEEQQLQTQFGAEHTAKILAAVDLLSFGELQWCGEYLAERRPDHDVGHSPYWKHRREFQSLLEYDTPPCSLFFAVRVMQLLEVMTSLCCLALVRWTWALESLKMTQYKDGGKVDAM
;
A
#
# COMPACT_ATOMS: atom_id res chain seq x y z
N MET A 1 40.21 31.74 11.31
CA MET A 1 40.31 31.53 9.85
C MET A 1 39.49 30.35 9.31
N GLU A 2 38.92 29.47 10.14
CA GLU A 2 38.09 28.34 9.65
C GLU A 2 36.71 28.72 9.11
N ALA A 3 36.13 29.85 9.54
CA ALA A 3 34.79 30.29 9.12
C ALA A 3 34.67 30.63 7.62
N SER A 4 35.79 30.83 6.91
CA SER A 4 35.78 31.09 5.46
C SER A 4 35.80 29.79 4.63
N LYS A 5 36.06 28.63 5.24
CA LYS A 5 36.08 27.36 4.52
C LYS A 5 34.64 26.96 4.18
N ARG A 6 34.41 26.70 2.89
CA ARG A 6 33.10 26.27 2.39
C ARG A 6 32.76 24.91 2.99
N PRO A 7 31.53 24.70 3.51
CA PRO A 7 31.16 23.42 4.10
C PRO A 7 31.26 22.30 3.07
N VAL A 8 31.99 21.24 3.39
CA VAL A 8 32.08 20.02 2.56
C VAL A 8 30.69 19.41 2.33
N LEU A 9 29.80 19.58 3.30
CA LEU A 9 28.40 19.16 3.21
C LEU A 9 27.64 19.82 2.03
N LEU A 10 27.98 21.05 1.64
CA LEU A 10 27.36 21.71 0.47
C LEU A 10 27.84 21.10 -0.85
N LEU A 11 29.09 20.62 -0.91
CA LEU A 11 29.61 19.91 -2.07
C LEU A 11 28.90 18.57 -2.23
N ILE A 12 28.84 17.77 -1.16
CA ILE A 12 28.14 16.48 -1.14
C ILE A 12 26.65 16.67 -1.49
N GLY A 13 26.03 17.66 -0.85
CA GLY A 13 24.64 18.03 -1.09
C GLY A 13 24.37 18.45 -2.53
N GLY A 14 25.22 19.31 -3.11
CA GLY A 14 25.10 19.72 -4.51
C GLY A 14 25.20 18.55 -5.49
N VAL A 15 26.17 17.64 -5.30
CA VAL A 15 26.31 16.43 -6.13
C VAL A 15 25.08 15.53 -5.99
N ALA A 16 24.62 15.29 -4.77
CA ALA A 16 23.46 14.44 -4.51
C ALA A 16 22.18 15.01 -5.13
N LEU A 17 21.89 16.31 -4.94
CA LEU A 17 20.70 16.95 -5.50
C LEU A 17 20.71 16.93 -7.04
N SER A 18 21.85 17.24 -7.67
CA SER A 18 21.98 17.20 -9.13
C SER A 18 21.84 15.80 -9.72
N SER A 19 22.44 14.79 -9.08
CA SER A 19 22.38 13.41 -9.57
C SER A 19 21.02 12.75 -9.33
N LEU A 20 20.47 12.86 -8.11
CA LEU A 20 19.17 12.30 -7.76
C LEU A 20 18.04 12.98 -8.53
N GLY A 21 18.06 14.32 -8.66
CA GLY A 21 17.02 15.07 -9.35
C GLY A 21 16.94 14.80 -10.86
N ALA A 22 18.01 14.25 -11.46
CA ALA A 22 18.01 13.83 -12.86
C ALA A 22 17.40 12.44 -13.08
N LEU A 23 17.29 11.59 -12.04
CA LEU A 23 16.83 10.21 -12.18
C LEU A 23 15.42 10.07 -12.77
N PRO A 24 14.40 10.83 -12.34
CA PRO A 24 13.05 10.70 -12.91
C PRO A 24 12.99 11.11 -14.39
N LEU A 25 13.81 12.09 -14.78
CA LEU A 25 13.95 12.49 -16.18
C LEU A 25 14.61 11.39 -17.03
N LEU A 26 15.60 10.69 -16.47
CA LEU A 26 16.25 9.56 -17.13
C LEU A 26 15.31 8.36 -17.28
N GLU A 27 14.47 8.09 -16.27
CA GLU A 27 13.46 7.03 -16.33
C GLU A 27 12.45 7.28 -17.46
N VAL A 28 11.90 8.50 -17.55
CA VAL A 28 11.01 8.89 -18.66
C VAL A 28 11.75 8.84 -20.00
N GLY A 29 12.98 9.33 -20.06
CA GLY A 29 13.79 9.31 -21.27
C GLY A 29 14.08 7.88 -21.75
N TYR A 30 14.34 6.96 -20.84
CA TYR A 30 14.54 5.55 -21.14
C TYR A 30 13.26 4.90 -21.67
N ALA A 31 12.12 5.12 -20.99
CA ALA A 31 10.82 4.60 -21.43
C ALA A 31 10.44 5.10 -22.83
N VAL A 32 10.61 6.40 -23.10
CA VAL A 32 10.35 6.99 -24.43
C VAL A 32 11.33 6.46 -25.48
N ARG A 33 12.59 6.19 -25.12
CA ARG A 33 13.58 5.64 -26.05
C ARG A 33 13.30 4.18 -26.41
N GLN A 34 12.74 3.42 -25.48
CA GLN A 34 12.40 2.01 -25.69
C GLN A 34 11.16 1.84 -26.59
N ALA A 35 10.28 2.82 -26.64
CA ALA A 35 9.18 2.85 -27.60
C ALA A 35 9.68 2.99 -29.04
N SER A 36 9.24 2.08 -29.90
CA SER A 36 9.73 1.96 -31.27
C SER A 36 9.01 2.89 -32.24
N ALA A 37 7.72 3.16 -32.01
CA ALA A 37 6.88 4.02 -32.84
C ALA A 37 6.62 5.39 -32.18
N SER A 38 6.46 6.45 -33.00
CA SER A 38 6.09 7.79 -32.51
C SER A 38 4.75 7.87 -31.75
N PRO A 39 3.67 7.13 -32.10
CA PRO A 39 2.44 7.15 -31.30
C PRO A 39 2.62 6.52 -29.91
N GLU A 40 3.45 5.48 -29.78
CA GLU A 40 3.77 4.83 -28.50
C GLU A 40 4.51 5.77 -27.56
N LYS A 41 5.45 6.58 -28.10
CA LYS A 41 6.16 7.63 -27.34
C LYS A 41 5.21 8.68 -26.76
N MET A 42 4.22 9.10 -27.55
CA MET A 42 3.23 10.07 -27.12
C MET A 42 2.29 9.50 -26.06
N GLN A 43 1.91 8.22 -26.18
CA GLN A 43 1.10 7.52 -25.19
C GLN A 43 1.81 7.41 -23.83
N ILE A 44 3.12 7.17 -23.80
CA ILE A 44 3.89 7.14 -22.54
C ILE A 44 3.83 8.50 -21.83
N LEU A 45 4.02 9.61 -22.56
CA LEU A 45 3.96 10.96 -21.97
C LEU A 45 2.55 11.37 -21.54
N LEU A 46 1.53 10.94 -22.28
CA LEU A 46 0.13 11.17 -21.94
C LEU A 46 -0.34 10.31 -20.75
N GLY A 47 0.26 9.13 -20.57
CA GLY A 47 -0.01 8.21 -19.46
C GLY A 47 0.56 8.67 -18.11
N LEU A 48 1.47 9.66 -18.09
CA LEU A 48 1.98 10.23 -16.85
C LEU A 48 0.86 10.93 -16.07
N THR A 49 0.71 10.53 -14.81
CA THR A 49 -0.25 11.12 -13.88
C THR A 49 0.14 12.58 -13.55
N VAL A 50 -0.78 13.32 -12.94
CA VAL A 50 -0.50 14.68 -12.44
C VAL A 50 0.60 14.66 -11.37
N LEU A 51 0.63 13.62 -10.54
CA LEU A 51 1.67 13.41 -9.53
C LEU A 51 3.03 13.13 -10.18
N ASP A 52 3.08 12.31 -11.24
CA ASP A 52 4.33 12.05 -11.98
C ASP A 52 4.92 13.32 -12.57
N LYS A 53 4.07 14.15 -13.22
CA LYS A 53 4.51 15.43 -13.80
C LYS A 53 5.04 16.38 -12.73
N SER A 54 4.40 16.39 -11.55
CA SER A 54 4.81 17.22 -10.42
C SER A 54 6.15 16.75 -9.84
N ALA A 55 6.33 15.43 -9.66
CA ALA A 55 7.56 14.83 -9.16
C ALA A 55 8.75 15.07 -10.10
N ILE A 56 8.55 14.92 -11.42
CA ILE A 56 9.56 15.23 -12.44
C ILE A 56 9.96 16.71 -12.38
N THR A 57 8.96 17.60 -12.35
CA THR A 57 9.21 19.06 -12.34
C THR A 57 10.00 19.48 -11.11
N LEU A 58 9.63 18.97 -9.93
CA LEU A 58 10.29 19.32 -8.69
C LEU A 58 11.70 18.71 -8.59
N SER A 59 11.87 17.47 -9.08
CA SER A 59 13.19 16.83 -9.18
C SER A 59 14.14 17.61 -10.10
N ALA A 60 13.64 18.11 -11.23
CA ALA A 60 14.42 18.96 -12.14
C ALA A 60 14.82 20.29 -11.49
N LEU A 61 13.91 20.92 -10.72
CA LEU A 61 14.21 22.13 -9.96
C LEU A 61 15.31 21.88 -8.92
N LEU A 62 15.20 20.79 -8.16
CA LEU A 62 16.21 20.41 -7.15
C LEU A 62 17.55 20.09 -7.80
N ALA A 63 17.56 19.48 -8.99
CA ALA A 63 18.79 19.24 -9.73
C ALA A 63 19.50 20.55 -10.14
N ALA A 64 18.72 21.54 -10.59
CA ALA A 64 19.23 22.87 -10.95
C ALA A 64 19.75 23.62 -9.70
N LEU A 65 19.06 23.53 -8.56
CA LEU A 65 19.52 24.09 -7.30
C LEU A 65 20.80 23.40 -6.79
N GLY A 66 20.93 22.09 -6.97
CA GLY A 66 22.17 21.34 -6.72
C GLY A 66 23.33 21.86 -7.58
N GLY A 67 23.08 22.16 -8.86
CA GLY A 67 24.06 22.74 -9.76
C GLY A 67 24.50 24.14 -9.31
N ALA A 68 23.55 24.97 -8.85
CA ALA A 68 23.84 26.28 -8.30
C ALA A 68 24.65 26.21 -6.99
N LEU A 69 24.39 25.23 -6.12
CA LEU A 69 25.21 24.96 -4.93
C LEU A 69 26.65 24.59 -5.31
N LEU A 70 26.83 23.75 -6.33
CA LEU A 70 28.15 23.38 -6.83
C LEU A 70 28.88 24.61 -7.41
N ALA A 71 28.20 25.43 -8.20
CA ALA A 71 28.77 26.68 -8.71
C ALA A 71 29.20 27.60 -7.57
N LEU A 72 28.39 27.76 -6.52
CA LEU A 72 28.74 28.53 -5.33
C LEU A 72 29.96 27.95 -4.60
N HIS A 73 30.11 26.62 -4.61
CA HIS A 73 31.25 25.95 -4.00
C HIS A 73 32.56 26.09 -4.78
N TRP A 74 32.49 26.37 -6.09
CA TRP A 74 33.67 26.47 -6.97
C TRP A 74 34.05 27.91 -7.33
N VAL A 75 33.09 28.82 -7.48
CA VAL A 75 33.35 30.21 -7.88
C VAL A 75 33.78 31.04 -6.67
N GLU A 76 34.95 31.68 -6.72
CA GLU A 76 35.36 32.66 -5.71
C GLU A 76 34.52 33.93 -5.83
N LEU A 77 33.83 34.28 -4.74
CA LEU A 77 32.93 35.44 -4.68
C LEU A 77 33.37 36.38 -3.56
N PRO A 78 33.22 37.70 -3.75
CA PRO A 78 33.41 38.66 -2.66
C PRO A 78 32.40 38.39 -1.55
N LEU A 79 32.77 38.71 -0.31
CA LEU A 79 32.03 38.31 0.89
C LEU A 79 30.56 38.78 0.89
N ASN A 80 30.29 39.97 0.36
CA ASN A 80 28.91 40.49 0.20
C ASN A 80 28.08 39.67 -0.79
N ALA A 81 28.67 39.28 -1.93
CA ALA A 81 28.01 38.44 -2.92
C ALA A 81 27.79 37.02 -2.39
N ALA A 82 28.78 36.45 -1.68
CA ALA A 82 28.67 35.13 -1.06
C ALA A 82 27.51 35.05 -0.04
N VAL A 83 27.37 36.06 0.83
CA VAL A 83 26.25 36.13 1.79
C VAL A 83 24.90 36.20 1.05
N LYS A 84 24.79 37.08 0.04
CA LYS A 84 23.54 37.25 -0.72
C LYS A 84 23.15 35.97 -1.45
N SER A 85 24.08 35.34 -2.15
CA SER A 85 23.86 34.09 -2.89
C SER A 85 23.50 32.95 -1.95
N ALA A 86 24.19 32.81 -0.81
CA ALA A 86 23.89 31.77 0.18
C ALA A 86 22.48 31.95 0.78
N LYS A 87 22.05 33.19 1.07
CA LYS A 87 20.67 33.47 1.52
C LYS A 87 19.63 33.11 0.47
N LEU A 88 19.84 33.52 -0.78
CA LEU A 88 18.91 33.23 -1.89
C LEU A 88 18.77 31.72 -2.13
N LEU A 89 19.89 31.00 -2.15
CA LEU A 89 19.89 29.54 -2.31
C LEU A 89 19.23 28.85 -1.11
N SER A 90 19.47 29.32 0.10
CA SER A 90 18.83 28.77 1.30
C SER A 90 17.32 28.94 1.24
N THR A 91 16.82 30.10 0.78
CA THR A 91 15.38 30.33 0.62
C THR A 91 14.79 29.45 -0.48
N ALA A 92 15.48 29.30 -1.61
CA ALA A 92 15.00 28.49 -2.72
C ALA A 92 14.92 27.00 -2.35
N LEU A 93 15.95 26.46 -1.67
CA LEU A 93 15.95 25.08 -1.19
C LEU A 93 14.89 24.85 -0.12
N ALA A 94 14.65 25.81 0.78
CA ALA A 94 13.58 25.68 1.77
C ALA A 94 12.19 25.60 1.13
N VAL A 95 11.92 26.43 0.11
CA VAL A 95 10.66 26.37 -0.66
C VAL A 95 10.54 25.05 -1.41
N ALA A 96 11.63 24.57 -2.03
CA ALA A 96 11.64 23.30 -2.74
C ALA A 96 11.40 22.10 -1.80
N ALA A 97 12.00 22.09 -0.61
CA ALA A 97 11.75 21.07 0.42
C ALA A 97 10.28 21.05 0.88
N LEU A 98 9.69 22.22 1.13
CA LEU A 98 8.27 22.30 1.49
C LEU A 98 7.36 21.77 0.38
N ALA A 99 7.68 22.06 -0.88
CA ALA A 99 6.94 21.53 -2.02
C ALA A 99 7.11 20.00 -2.15
N ASP A 100 8.30 19.47 -1.84
CA ASP A 100 8.61 18.04 -1.88
C ASP A 100 7.84 17.29 -0.78
N ALA A 101 7.93 17.78 0.46
CA ALA A 101 7.14 17.27 1.58
C ALA A 101 5.62 17.30 1.31
N ALA A 102 5.11 18.38 0.71
CA ALA A 102 3.70 18.47 0.32
C ALA A 102 3.33 17.44 -0.76
N LEU A 103 4.21 17.23 -1.75
CA LEU A 103 3.99 16.22 -2.78
C LEU A 103 4.06 14.81 -2.21
N LEU A 104 5.02 14.50 -1.34
CA LEU A 104 5.13 13.22 -0.64
C LEU A 104 3.89 12.94 0.22
N THR A 105 3.33 13.98 0.86
CA THR A 105 2.09 13.87 1.62
C THR A 105 0.89 13.59 0.70
N SER A 106 0.82 14.27 -0.45
CA SER A 106 -0.21 14.02 -1.47
C SER A 106 -0.10 12.60 -2.07
N VAL A 107 1.12 12.14 -2.33
CA VAL A 107 1.41 10.77 -2.76
C VAL A 107 0.95 9.77 -1.70
N ALA A 108 1.22 10.04 -0.42
CA ALA A 108 0.75 9.19 0.67
C ALA A 108 -0.78 9.19 0.81
N SER A 109 -1.45 10.33 0.58
CA SER A 109 -2.92 10.41 0.64
C SER A 109 -3.61 9.74 -0.54
N HIS A 110 -2.92 9.56 -1.68
CA HIS A 110 -3.46 8.85 -2.86
C HIS A 110 -3.23 7.33 -2.82
N ARG A 111 -2.52 6.81 -1.80
CA ARG A 111 -2.42 5.37 -1.61
C ARG A 111 -3.75 4.84 -1.10
N GLY A 112 -4.49 4.15 -1.95
CA GLY A 112 -5.62 3.31 -1.59
C GLY A 112 -5.20 1.86 -1.38
N PRO A 113 -5.97 1.08 -0.63
CA PRO A 113 -5.79 -0.37 -0.57
C PRO A 113 -6.02 -0.99 -1.95
N ASP A 114 -5.11 -1.88 -2.36
CA ASP A 114 -5.26 -2.67 -3.59
C ASP A 114 -6.07 -3.93 -3.29
N THR A 115 -7.27 -3.69 -2.78
CA THR A 115 -8.17 -4.75 -2.36
C THR A 115 -9.61 -4.31 -2.65
N PRO A 116 -10.53 -5.26 -2.93
CA PRO A 116 -11.94 -4.94 -3.04
C PRO A 116 -12.51 -4.36 -1.71
N TRP A 117 -11.80 -4.56 -0.61
CA TRP A 117 -12.07 -4.06 0.73
C TRP A 117 -11.37 -2.70 0.93
N LYS A 118 -12.07 -1.61 0.61
CA LYS A 118 -11.49 -0.27 0.75
C LYS A 118 -11.39 0.17 2.22
N ALA A 119 -10.34 0.92 2.55
CA ALA A 119 -10.08 1.42 3.89
C ALA A 119 -11.17 2.41 4.34
N ASP A 120 -11.78 3.14 3.41
CA ASP A 120 -12.88 4.07 3.70
C ASP A 120 -14.15 3.32 4.16
N LEU A 121 -14.38 2.09 3.66
CA LEU A 121 -15.47 1.24 4.16
C LEU A 121 -15.18 0.76 5.59
N TYR A 122 -13.91 0.49 5.90
CA TYR A 122 -13.47 0.07 7.24
C TYR A 122 -13.52 1.23 8.26
N ALA A 123 -13.03 2.42 7.89
CA ALA A 123 -12.87 3.56 8.80
C ALA A 123 -14.20 4.07 9.34
N ASP A 124 -15.25 4.03 8.52
CA ASP A 124 -16.58 4.50 8.92
C ASP A 124 -17.53 3.36 9.32
N HIS A 125 -17.25 2.10 8.93
CA HIS A 125 -18.18 0.97 9.08
C HIS A 125 -17.47 -0.39 9.25
N GLU A 126 -16.68 -0.59 10.32
CA GLU A 126 -16.02 -1.88 10.63
C GLU A 126 -16.98 -3.09 10.56
N GLY A 127 -18.24 -2.93 10.97
CA GLY A 127 -19.24 -4.00 10.89
C GLY A 127 -19.56 -4.47 9.47
N LEU A 128 -19.47 -3.60 8.45
CA LEU A 128 -19.65 -4.01 7.05
C LEU A 128 -18.45 -4.84 6.57
N TYR A 129 -17.25 -4.48 6.99
CA TYR A 129 -16.04 -5.23 6.66
C TYR A 129 -16.01 -6.58 7.37
N GLU A 130 -16.39 -6.62 8.65
CA GLU A 130 -16.59 -7.85 9.41
C GLU A 130 -17.53 -8.81 8.68
N GLN A 131 -18.72 -8.33 8.30
CA GLN A 131 -19.74 -9.16 7.66
C GLN A 131 -19.21 -9.75 6.35
N GLN A 132 -18.58 -8.92 5.53
CA GLN A 132 -18.04 -9.33 4.24
C GLN A 132 -16.90 -10.36 4.36
N VAL A 133 -16.00 -10.18 5.33
CA VAL A 133 -14.92 -11.15 5.58
C VAL A 133 -15.49 -12.46 6.08
N ASN A 134 -16.46 -12.42 7.01
CA ASN A 134 -17.13 -13.64 7.50
C ASN A 134 -17.89 -14.36 6.40
N ASP A 135 -18.58 -13.64 5.50
CA ASP A 135 -19.24 -14.20 4.32
C ASP A 135 -18.24 -14.96 3.44
N VAL A 136 -17.20 -14.27 2.96
CA VAL A 136 -16.21 -14.91 2.07
C VAL A 136 -15.52 -16.09 2.75
N PHE A 137 -15.13 -15.92 4.01
CA PHE A 137 -14.36 -16.92 4.74
C PHE A 137 -15.20 -18.16 5.09
N CYS A 138 -16.38 -17.99 5.69
CA CYS A 138 -17.24 -19.11 6.08
C CYS A 138 -17.80 -19.85 4.87
N HIS A 139 -18.22 -19.16 3.81
CA HIS A 139 -18.73 -19.83 2.59
C HIS A 139 -17.65 -20.66 1.90
N ALA A 140 -16.43 -20.15 1.80
CA ALA A 140 -15.34 -20.89 1.17
C ALA A 140 -14.89 -22.10 2.01
N LYS A 141 -14.89 -22.00 3.35
CA LYS A 141 -14.68 -23.15 4.24
C LYS A 141 -15.85 -24.14 4.20
N GLY A 142 -17.09 -23.65 4.14
CA GLY A 142 -18.28 -24.48 3.97
C GLY A 142 -18.23 -25.30 2.68
N LEU A 143 -17.80 -24.67 1.58
CA LEU A 143 -17.57 -25.35 0.30
C LEU A 143 -16.51 -26.46 0.45
N GLN A 144 -15.40 -26.18 1.12
CA GLN A 144 -14.35 -27.17 1.39
C GLN A 144 -14.92 -28.41 2.13
N VAL A 145 -15.75 -28.21 3.15
CA VAL A 145 -16.41 -29.31 3.87
C VAL A 145 -17.42 -30.04 2.98
N CYS A 146 -18.19 -29.32 2.16
CA CYS A 146 -19.15 -29.91 1.22
C CYS A 146 -18.49 -30.73 0.08
N GLU A 147 -17.31 -30.34 -0.40
CA GLU A 147 -16.62 -31.03 -1.50
C GLU A 147 -15.64 -32.10 -1.03
N LEU A 148 -14.87 -31.80 0.02
CA LEU A 148 -13.74 -32.62 0.46
C LEU A 148 -14.00 -33.31 1.81
N GLY A 149 -14.93 -32.80 2.60
CA GLY A 149 -15.26 -33.32 3.92
C GLY A 149 -15.99 -34.66 3.88
N SER A 150 -15.71 -35.48 4.89
CA SER A 150 -16.52 -36.65 5.22
C SER A 150 -17.82 -36.23 5.92
N VAL A 151 -18.84 -37.09 5.86
CA VAL A 151 -20.11 -36.84 6.59
C VAL A 151 -19.89 -36.73 8.10
N ALA A 152 -18.89 -37.45 8.64
CA ALA A 152 -18.53 -37.39 10.05
C ALA A 152 -17.92 -36.03 10.45
N GLU A 153 -17.06 -35.46 9.61
CA GLU A 153 -16.51 -34.11 9.84
C GLU A 153 -17.58 -33.04 9.70
N ALA A 154 -18.45 -33.17 8.70
CA ALA A 154 -19.57 -32.26 8.49
C ALA A 154 -20.54 -32.22 9.67
N ARG A 155 -20.78 -33.36 10.31
CA ARG A 155 -21.63 -33.48 11.50
C ARG A 155 -21.12 -32.70 12.70
N GLN A 156 -19.82 -32.48 12.78
CA GLN A 156 -19.23 -31.73 13.88
C GLN A 156 -19.30 -30.21 13.64
N ILE A 157 -19.60 -29.79 12.41
CA ILE A 157 -19.50 -28.41 11.94
C ILE A 157 -20.90 -27.84 11.66
N PHE A 158 -21.79 -28.58 10.99
CA PHE A 158 -23.13 -28.10 10.65
C PHE A 158 -24.15 -28.43 11.75
N PRO A 159 -25.01 -27.48 12.16
CA PRO A 159 -26.02 -27.69 13.18
C PRO A 159 -27.31 -28.28 12.58
N LEU A 160 -27.27 -29.49 12.03
CA LEU A 160 -28.49 -30.17 11.55
C LEU A 160 -29.15 -30.98 12.67
N GLU A 161 -30.47 -30.83 12.84
CA GLU A 161 -31.26 -31.58 13.84
C GLU A 161 -31.26 -33.08 13.54
N ASN A 162 -31.39 -33.45 12.26
CA ASN A 162 -31.40 -34.83 11.81
C ASN A 162 -30.28 -35.07 10.79
N TRP A 163 -29.53 -36.13 11.00
CA TRP A 163 -28.45 -36.56 10.11
C TRP A 163 -28.86 -37.82 9.36
N PRO A 164 -28.45 -37.99 8.09
CA PRO A 164 -28.71 -39.21 7.33
C PRO A 164 -28.23 -40.46 8.10
N VAL A 165 -29.14 -41.39 8.39
CA VAL A 165 -28.85 -42.65 9.09
C VAL A 165 -27.87 -43.49 8.24
N ASP A 166 -26.89 -44.15 8.89
CA ASP A 166 -25.77 -44.91 8.30
C ASP A 166 -24.54 -44.11 7.80
N SER A 167 -24.45 -42.79 8.04
CA SER A 167 -23.22 -42.00 7.79
C SER A 167 -21.97 -42.58 8.44
N ASP A 168 -22.14 -43.15 9.63
CA ASP A 168 -21.07 -43.63 10.50
C ASP A 168 -20.50 -44.98 10.03
N ARG A 169 -21.20 -45.67 9.11
CA ARG A 169 -20.82 -46.99 8.58
C ARG A 169 -19.99 -46.93 7.28
N ALA A 170 -19.82 -45.76 6.68
CA ALA A 170 -19.04 -45.57 5.46
C ALA A 170 -17.97 -44.46 5.61
N PRO A 171 -16.98 -44.63 6.50
CA PRO A 171 -15.87 -43.70 6.62
C PRO A 171 -15.16 -43.51 5.27
N GLY A 172 -14.97 -42.25 4.86
CA GLY A 172 -14.34 -41.89 3.59
C GLY A 172 -15.29 -41.58 2.42
N ARG A 173 -16.61 -41.69 2.58
CA ARG A 173 -17.55 -41.10 1.61
C ARG A 173 -17.61 -39.58 1.77
N ARG A 174 -17.33 -38.87 0.68
CA ARG A 174 -17.43 -37.40 0.58
C ARG A 174 -18.88 -36.95 0.50
N ILE A 175 -19.17 -35.74 0.97
CA ILE A 175 -20.52 -35.15 0.90
C ILE A 175 -20.96 -34.94 -0.56
N ALA A 176 -20.09 -34.40 -1.42
CA ALA A 176 -20.38 -34.23 -2.85
C ALA A 176 -20.89 -35.52 -3.51
N THR A 177 -20.18 -36.64 -3.33
CA THR A 177 -20.58 -37.97 -3.83
C THR A 177 -21.85 -38.50 -3.19
N SER A 178 -22.15 -38.07 -1.96
CA SER A 178 -23.38 -38.42 -1.26
C SER A 178 -24.60 -37.68 -1.80
N CYS A 179 -24.40 -36.48 -2.34
CA CYS A 179 -25.42 -35.64 -2.97
C CYS A 179 -25.58 -35.88 -4.49
N GLU A 180 -24.63 -36.57 -5.13
CA GLU A 180 -24.78 -37.08 -6.50
C GLU A 180 -25.96 -38.06 -6.58
N GLY A 181 -26.85 -37.88 -7.56
CA GLY A 181 -28.04 -38.74 -7.74
C GLY A 181 -29.29 -38.31 -6.96
N PHE A 182 -29.39 -37.02 -6.59
CA PHE A 182 -30.54 -36.38 -5.93
C PHE A 182 -31.92 -36.58 -6.61
N LYS A 183 -31.99 -37.27 -7.76
CA LYS A 183 -33.23 -37.63 -8.47
C LYS A 183 -33.70 -39.07 -8.26
N ASP A 184 -32.89 -39.94 -7.69
CA ASP A 184 -33.23 -41.37 -7.62
C ASP A 184 -33.47 -41.78 -6.17
N ASN A 185 -34.68 -42.27 -5.92
CA ASN A 185 -35.20 -42.73 -4.63
C ASN A 185 -34.27 -43.74 -3.96
N VAL A 186 -33.38 -43.29 -3.07
CA VAL A 186 -32.53 -44.19 -2.27
C VAL A 186 -33.21 -44.44 -0.93
N GLN A 187 -33.72 -45.65 -0.73
CA GLN A 187 -34.40 -46.14 0.49
C GLN A 187 -33.50 -46.27 1.73
N LEU A 188 -32.21 -45.94 1.64
CA LEU A 188 -31.23 -46.27 2.68
C LEU A 188 -30.96 -45.13 3.67
N TRP A 189 -31.35 -43.89 3.36
CA TRP A 189 -31.21 -42.73 4.26
C TRP A 189 -32.59 -42.14 4.54
N ASP A 190 -32.79 -41.52 5.71
CA ASP A 190 -33.94 -40.65 5.89
C ASP A 190 -33.89 -39.54 4.83
N TYR A 191 -34.82 -39.62 3.86
CA TYR A 191 -34.80 -38.82 2.64
C TYR A 191 -34.85 -37.32 2.95
N GLN A 192 -35.52 -36.94 4.04
CA GLN A 192 -35.64 -35.55 4.48
C GLN A 192 -34.31 -34.99 4.99
N SER A 193 -33.63 -35.72 5.88
CA SER A 193 -32.31 -35.33 6.42
C SER A 193 -31.23 -35.22 5.33
N LYS A 194 -31.24 -36.13 4.34
CA LYS A 194 -30.34 -36.05 3.17
C LYS A 194 -30.63 -34.83 2.31
N MET A 195 -31.91 -34.53 2.09
CA MET A 195 -32.36 -33.41 1.28
C MET A 195 -31.96 -32.07 1.90
N GLU A 196 -32.01 -31.96 3.22
CA GLU A 196 -31.60 -30.77 3.95
C GLU A 196 -30.09 -30.49 3.83
N LEU A 197 -29.23 -31.49 4.08
CA LEU A 197 -27.78 -31.35 3.94
C LEU A 197 -27.35 -31.00 2.51
N CYS A 198 -27.89 -31.68 1.50
CA CYS A 198 -27.53 -31.40 0.11
C CYS A 198 -28.07 -30.04 -0.36
N ARG A 199 -29.22 -29.58 0.17
CA ARG A 199 -29.72 -28.23 -0.08
C ARG A 199 -28.81 -27.18 0.55
N LEU A 200 -28.34 -27.40 1.79
CA LEU A 200 -27.39 -26.52 2.45
C LEU A 200 -26.10 -26.40 1.64
N CYS A 201 -25.50 -27.53 1.25
CA CYS A 201 -24.29 -27.51 0.41
C CYS A 201 -24.52 -26.86 -0.96
N GLY A 202 -25.67 -27.10 -1.61
CA GLY A 202 -26.01 -26.45 -2.86
C GLY A 202 -26.14 -24.93 -2.74
N ASN A 203 -26.71 -24.43 -1.63
CA ASN A 203 -26.79 -23.01 -1.35
C ASN A 203 -25.39 -22.41 -1.12
N ILE A 204 -24.56 -23.06 -0.28
CA ILE A 204 -23.18 -22.63 0.00
C ILE A 204 -22.39 -22.50 -1.31
N THR A 205 -22.42 -23.52 -2.17
CA THR A 205 -21.72 -23.50 -3.46
C THR A 205 -22.19 -22.34 -4.35
N THR A 206 -23.49 -22.07 -4.38
CA THR A 206 -24.04 -20.98 -5.22
C THR A 206 -23.66 -19.61 -4.68
N GLU A 207 -23.73 -19.41 -3.37
CA GLU A 207 -23.39 -18.14 -2.71
C GLU A 207 -21.88 -17.87 -2.76
N GLU A 208 -21.05 -18.90 -2.61
CA GLU A 208 -19.60 -18.81 -2.78
C GLU A 208 -19.23 -18.34 -4.20
N GLN A 209 -19.87 -18.89 -5.23
CA GLN A 209 -19.66 -18.44 -6.62
C GLN A 209 -20.07 -16.98 -6.82
N GLN A 210 -21.12 -16.51 -6.14
CA GLN A 210 -21.52 -15.09 -6.18
C GLN A 210 -20.47 -14.21 -5.51
N LEU A 211 -19.96 -14.61 -4.35
CA LEU A 211 -18.90 -13.90 -3.63
C LEU A 211 -17.60 -13.87 -4.44
N GLN A 212 -17.21 -14.97 -5.09
CA GLN A 212 -16.06 -15.00 -6.02
C GLN A 212 -16.26 -14.06 -7.21
N THR A 213 -17.48 -13.95 -7.74
CA THR A 213 -17.80 -13.03 -8.84
C THR A 213 -17.70 -11.57 -8.37
N GLN A 214 -18.09 -11.29 -7.12
CA GLN A 214 -18.09 -9.96 -6.55
C GLN A 214 -16.69 -9.48 -6.13
N PHE A 215 -15.90 -10.34 -5.51
CA PHE A 215 -14.63 -9.97 -4.88
C PHE A 215 -13.39 -10.52 -5.61
N GLY A 216 -13.55 -11.51 -6.49
CA GLY A 216 -12.46 -12.15 -7.21
C GLY A 216 -11.88 -13.36 -6.47
N ALA A 217 -11.65 -14.45 -7.20
CA ALA A 217 -11.14 -15.70 -6.63
C ALA A 217 -9.76 -15.57 -5.95
N GLU A 218 -8.90 -14.67 -6.44
CA GLU A 218 -7.60 -14.39 -5.83
C GLU A 218 -7.75 -13.80 -4.41
N HIS A 219 -8.74 -12.94 -4.20
CA HIS A 219 -8.97 -12.31 -2.90
C HIS A 219 -9.60 -13.29 -1.91
N THR A 220 -10.48 -14.18 -2.37
CA THR A 220 -10.97 -15.31 -1.56
C THR A 220 -9.82 -16.20 -1.10
N ALA A 221 -8.87 -16.52 -2.00
CA ALA A 221 -7.70 -17.31 -1.65
C ALA A 221 -6.79 -16.62 -0.61
N LYS A 222 -6.58 -15.30 -0.75
CA LYS A 222 -5.81 -14.50 0.23
C LYS A 222 -6.47 -14.48 1.61
N ILE A 223 -7.80 -14.31 1.66
CA ILE A 223 -8.57 -14.37 2.91
C ILE A 223 -8.45 -15.74 3.58
N LEU A 224 -8.53 -16.82 2.80
CA LEU A 224 -8.36 -18.18 3.31
C LEU A 224 -6.94 -18.47 3.80
N ALA A 225 -5.92 -17.90 3.14
CA ALA A 225 -4.52 -18.05 3.52
C ALA A 225 -4.13 -17.21 4.75
N ALA A 226 -4.90 -16.17 5.07
CA ALA A 226 -4.65 -15.36 6.27
C ALA A 226 -4.88 -16.16 7.56
N VAL A 227 -5.70 -17.22 7.52
CA VAL A 227 -6.00 -18.08 8.66
C VAL A 227 -5.84 -19.56 8.27
N ASP A 228 -4.68 -20.11 8.59
CA ASP A 228 -4.33 -21.50 8.25
C ASP A 228 -5.12 -22.53 9.07
N LEU A 229 -5.48 -22.23 10.32
CA LEU A 229 -6.13 -23.17 11.24
C LEU A 229 -7.27 -22.50 12.00
N LEU A 230 -8.47 -23.02 11.82
CA LEU A 230 -9.63 -22.68 12.64
C LEU A 230 -9.73 -23.64 13.82
N SER A 231 -10.03 -23.11 14.99
CA SER A 231 -10.45 -23.94 16.11
C SER A 231 -11.82 -24.55 15.83
N PHE A 232 -12.10 -25.65 16.52
CA PHE A 232 -13.39 -26.33 16.43
C PHE A 232 -14.59 -25.40 16.65
N GLY A 233 -14.49 -24.47 17.62
CA GLY A 233 -15.54 -23.51 17.90
C GLY A 233 -15.80 -22.51 16.77
N GLU A 234 -14.78 -22.12 16.01
CA GLU A 234 -14.94 -21.21 14.87
C GLU A 234 -15.57 -21.92 13.67
N LEU A 235 -15.27 -23.21 13.48
CA LEU A 235 -15.92 -24.03 12.47
C LEU A 235 -17.41 -24.22 12.79
N GLN A 236 -17.74 -24.51 14.06
CA GLN A 236 -19.13 -24.58 14.50
C GLN A 236 -19.87 -23.26 14.30
N TRP A 237 -19.23 -22.13 14.64
CA TRP A 237 -19.80 -20.81 14.41
C TRP A 237 -20.05 -20.54 12.93
N CYS A 238 -19.11 -20.87 12.03
CA CYS A 238 -19.36 -20.76 10.58
C CYS A 238 -20.50 -21.67 10.13
N GLY A 239 -20.65 -22.87 10.69
CA GLY A 239 -21.77 -23.76 10.38
C GLY A 239 -23.12 -23.17 10.78
N GLU A 240 -23.21 -22.56 11.97
CA GLU A 240 -24.38 -21.82 12.44
C GLU A 240 -24.66 -20.58 11.58
N TYR A 241 -23.61 -19.85 11.22
CA TYR A 241 -23.68 -18.68 10.34
C TYR A 241 -24.30 -19.04 8.98
N LEU A 242 -23.84 -20.14 8.37
CA LEU A 242 -24.32 -20.61 7.07
C LEU A 242 -25.75 -21.19 7.14
N ALA A 243 -26.11 -21.83 8.25
CA ALA A 243 -27.43 -22.46 8.43
C ALA A 243 -28.53 -21.47 8.76
N GLU A 244 -28.29 -20.55 9.70
CA GLU A 244 -29.30 -19.62 10.21
C GLU A 244 -29.25 -18.24 9.55
N ARG A 245 -28.21 -17.94 8.75
CA ARG A 245 -27.90 -16.58 8.25
C ARG A 245 -27.94 -15.53 9.37
N ARG A 246 -27.41 -15.88 10.56
CA ARG A 246 -27.42 -14.96 11.70
C ARG A 246 -26.57 -13.72 11.41
N PRO A 247 -27.12 -12.50 11.58
CA PRO A 247 -26.34 -11.26 11.55
C PRO A 247 -25.66 -10.95 12.89
N ASP A 248 -25.86 -11.78 13.92
CA ASP A 248 -25.48 -11.42 15.28
C ASP A 248 -23.96 -11.40 15.49
N HIS A 249 -23.50 -10.25 15.95
CA HIS A 249 -22.16 -9.96 16.45
C HIS A 249 -21.85 -10.77 17.70
N ASP A 250 -21.54 -12.06 17.58
CA ASP A 250 -20.90 -12.78 18.68
C ASP A 250 -19.38 -12.55 18.62
N VAL A 251 -18.97 -11.42 19.21
CA VAL A 251 -17.60 -10.88 19.26
C VAL A 251 -16.58 -11.88 19.84
N GLY A 252 -17.03 -12.95 20.51
CA GLY A 252 -16.16 -13.98 21.07
C GLY A 252 -15.82 -15.15 20.14
N HIS A 253 -16.61 -15.40 19.08
CA HIS A 253 -16.55 -16.65 18.32
C HIS A 253 -16.47 -16.50 16.80
N SER A 254 -16.66 -15.29 16.24
CA SER A 254 -16.52 -15.10 14.80
C SER A 254 -15.04 -15.19 14.36
N PRO A 255 -14.75 -15.81 13.20
CA PRO A 255 -13.40 -15.87 12.64
C PRO A 255 -12.79 -14.48 12.47
N TYR A 256 -13.59 -13.49 12.05
CA TYR A 256 -13.15 -12.11 11.92
C TYR A 256 -12.61 -11.53 13.23
N TRP A 257 -13.38 -11.58 14.33
CA TRP A 257 -12.94 -10.95 15.59
C TRP A 257 -11.72 -11.65 16.19
N LYS A 258 -11.62 -12.97 16.02
CA LYS A 258 -10.48 -13.74 16.51
C LYS A 258 -9.20 -13.47 15.71
N HIS A 259 -9.31 -13.31 14.39
CA HIS A 259 -8.20 -13.08 13.45
C HIS A 259 -8.19 -11.65 12.88
N ARG A 260 -8.67 -10.69 13.67
CA ARG A 260 -8.89 -9.30 13.24
C ARG A 260 -7.62 -8.66 12.69
N ARG A 261 -6.46 -8.94 13.30
CA ARG A 261 -5.18 -8.34 12.87
C ARG A 261 -4.70 -8.92 11.56
N GLU A 262 -4.88 -10.22 11.37
CA GLU A 262 -4.52 -10.93 10.15
C GLU A 262 -5.36 -10.43 8.98
N PHE A 263 -6.68 -10.28 9.17
CA PHE A 263 -7.54 -9.70 8.13
C PHE A 263 -7.25 -8.22 7.88
N GLN A 264 -6.98 -7.42 8.93
CA GLN A 264 -6.54 -6.03 8.74
C GLN A 264 -5.21 -5.93 7.99
N SER A 265 -4.30 -6.90 8.14
CA SER A 265 -3.06 -6.91 7.37
C SER A 265 -3.27 -7.10 5.88
N LEU A 266 -4.41 -7.69 5.46
CA LEU A 266 -4.79 -7.80 4.06
C LEU A 266 -5.21 -6.47 3.45
N LEU A 267 -5.49 -5.44 4.25
CA LEU A 267 -5.74 -4.07 3.79
C LEU A 267 -4.42 -3.38 3.41
N GLU A 268 -3.63 -4.02 2.54
CA GLU A 268 -2.37 -3.47 2.05
C GLU A 268 -2.63 -2.29 1.10
N TYR A 269 -2.07 -1.13 1.45
CA TYR A 269 -2.12 0.10 0.66
C TYR A 269 -1.11 0.05 -0.48
N ASP A 270 -1.51 -0.47 -1.65
CA ASP A 270 -0.57 -0.61 -2.78
C ASP A 270 -1.11 -0.15 -4.14
N THR A 271 -2.10 0.75 -4.19
CA THR A 271 -2.31 1.48 -5.45
C THR A 271 -1.07 2.34 -5.73
N PRO A 272 -0.38 2.20 -6.88
CA PRO A 272 0.80 2.99 -7.17
C PRO A 272 0.40 4.47 -7.29
N PRO A 273 0.87 5.34 -6.37
CA PRO A 273 0.49 6.76 -6.40
C PRO A 273 1.20 7.53 -7.55
N CYS A 274 2.21 6.90 -8.15
CA CYS A 274 2.99 7.35 -9.30
C CYS A 274 3.16 6.17 -10.27
N SER A 275 3.09 6.41 -11.58
CA SER A 275 3.41 5.39 -12.59
C SER A 275 4.91 5.13 -12.70
N LEU A 276 5.73 6.06 -12.18
CA LEU A 276 7.19 5.95 -12.13
C LEU A 276 7.65 5.13 -10.92
N PHE A 277 8.47 4.11 -11.18
CA PHE A 277 8.89 3.13 -10.18
C PHE A 277 9.82 3.75 -9.12
N PHE A 278 10.67 4.70 -9.54
CA PHE A 278 11.65 5.32 -8.63
C PHE A 278 11.21 6.66 -8.05
N ALA A 279 10.14 7.27 -8.56
CA ALA A 279 9.79 8.66 -8.23
C ALA A 279 9.67 8.90 -6.71
N VAL A 280 8.90 8.07 -5.99
CA VAL A 280 8.69 8.27 -4.54
C VAL A 280 9.99 8.11 -3.74
N ARG A 281 10.81 7.10 -4.08
CA ARG A 281 12.11 6.86 -3.41
C ARG A 281 13.09 7.99 -3.67
N VAL A 282 13.13 8.50 -4.90
CA VAL A 282 13.98 9.64 -5.28
C VAL A 282 13.55 10.91 -4.54
N MET A 283 12.25 11.20 -4.49
CA MET A 283 11.72 12.36 -3.75
C MET A 283 12.05 12.28 -2.25
N GLN A 284 11.91 11.11 -1.62
CA GLN A 284 12.32 10.93 -0.22
C GLN A 284 13.81 11.23 0.02
N LEU A 285 14.69 10.78 -0.89
CA LEU A 285 16.12 11.07 -0.79
C LEU A 285 16.44 12.54 -1.05
N LEU A 286 15.75 13.14 -2.03
CA LEU A 286 15.85 14.57 -2.35
C LEU A 286 15.43 15.43 -1.17
N GLU A 287 14.35 15.11 -0.47
CA GLU A 287 13.89 15.83 0.71
C GLU A 287 14.92 15.83 1.84
N VAL A 288 15.49 14.65 2.13
CA VAL A 288 16.56 14.51 3.14
C VAL A 288 17.78 15.35 2.77
N MET A 289 18.23 15.27 1.52
CA MET A 289 19.40 16.01 1.06
C MET A 289 19.15 17.52 1.02
N THR A 290 17.96 17.95 0.59
CA THR A 290 17.57 19.37 0.54
C THR A 290 17.54 19.95 1.95
N SER A 291 16.97 19.22 2.91
CA SER A 291 16.94 19.59 4.34
C SER A 291 18.35 19.75 4.93
N LEU A 292 19.25 18.80 4.65
CA LEU A 292 20.65 18.89 5.08
C LEU A 292 21.39 20.09 4.45
N CYS A 293 21.14 20.38 3.17
CA CYS A 293 21.71 21.53 2.48
C CYS A 293 21.22 22.86 3.06
N CYS A 294 19.93 22.96 3.41
CA CYS A 294 19.36 24.12 4.08
C CYS A 294 20.06 24.40 5.41
N LEU A 295 20.22 23.39 6.26
CA LEU A 295 20.90 23.54 7.55
C LEU A 295 22.38 23.95 7.36
N ALA A 296 23.06 23.37 6.39
CA ALA A 296 24.44 23.70 6.06
C ALA A 296 24.59 25.15 5.57
N LEU A 297 23.69 25.62 4.71
CA LEU A 297 23.68 26.99 4.20
C LEU A 297 23.38 27.99 5.30
N VAL A 298 22.39 27.73 6.15
CA VAL A 298 22.09 28.59 7.31
C VAL A 298 23.32 28.71 8.19
N ARG A 299 23.94 27.59 8.58
CA ARG A 299 25.16 27.64 9.39
C ARG A 299 26.28 28.44 8.71
N TRP A 300 26.42 28.32 7.40
CA TRP A 300 27.44 29.05 6.66
C TRP A 300 27.12 30.55 6.52
N THR A 301 25.86 30.95 6.34
CA THR A 301 25.48 32.37 6.32
C THR A 301 25.78 33.04 7.64
N TRP A 302 25.50 32.39 8.78
CA TRP A 302 25.89 32.89 10.11
C TRP A 302 27.42 33.08 10.21
N ALA A 303 28.21 32.13 9.72
CA ALA A 303 29.66 32.23 9.72
C ALA A 303 30.15 33.41 8.85
N LEU A 304 29.59 33.58 7.65
CA LEU A 304 29.94 34.70 6.75
C LEU A 304 29.54 36.06 7.33
N GLU A 305 28.38 36.16 7.98
CA GLU A 305 27.95 37.39 8.64
C GLU A 305 28.86 37.75 9.82
N SER A 306 29.29 36.76 10.61
CA SER A 306 30.26 36.99 11.69
C SER A 306 31.58 37.55 11.15
N LEU A 307 32.08 37.02 10.03
CA LEU A 307 33.29 37.49 9.35
C LEU A 307 33.14 38.92 8.82
N LYS A 308 31.97 39.24 8.24
CA LYS A 308 31.65 40.59 7.79
C LYS A 308 31.73 41.61 8.94
N MET A 309 31.18 41.25 10.10
CA MET A 309 31.15 42.11 11.28
C MET A 309 32.55 42.30 11.88
N THR A 310 33.41 41.27 11.86
CA THR A 310 34.80 41.40 12.31
C THR A 310 35.64 42.31 11.39
N GLN A 311 35.50 42.18 10.06
CA GLN A 311 36.24 43.04 9.12
C GLN A 311 35.83 44.52 9.22
N TYR A 312 34.57 44.80 9.55
CA TYR A 312 34.09 46.15 9.79
C TYR A 312 34.70 46.78 11.06
N LYS A 313 34.98 45.95 12.08
CA LYS A 313 35.55 46.39 13.37
C LYS A 313 37.04 46.75 13.30
N ASP A 314 37.80 46.09 12.44
CA ASP A 314 39.26 46.27 12.29
C ASP A 314 39.66 47.41 11.32
N GLY A 315 38.74 48.34 11.00
CA GLY A 315 39.05 49.58 10.28
C GLY A 315 39.02 49.50 8.75
N GLY A 316 38.50 48.42 8.17
CA GLY A 316 38.37 48.28 6.72
C GLY A 316 37.21 49.09 6.15
N LYS A 317 37.51 50.09 5.31
CA LYS A 317 36.55 50.55 4.28
C LYS A 317 36.16 49.32 3.45
N VAL A 318 34.87 48.98 3.46
CA VAL A 318 34.33 47.99 2.55
C VAL A 318 34.45 48.59 1.15
N ASP A 319 35.39 48.12 0.35
CA ASP A 319 35.47 48.48 -1.06
C ASP A 319 34.15 48.09 -1.72
N ALA A 320 33.39 49.12 -2.07
CA ALA A 320 32.22 49.04 -2.91
C ALA A 320 32.68 49.17 -4.35
N MET A 321 32.95 48.05 -5.00
CA MET A 321 32.86 47.87 -6.46
C MET A 321 32.41 46.44 -6.76
#